data_AF-A0A933VXT6-F1
#
_entry.id   AF-A0A933VXT6-F1
#
_cell.length_a   1.000
_cell.length_b   1.000
_cell.length_c   1.000
_cell.angle_alpha   90.00
_cell.angle_beta   90.00
_cell.angle_gamma   90.00
#
_symmetry.space_group_name_H-M   'P 1'
#
loop_
_entity.id
_entity.type
_entity.pdbx_description
1 polymer ?
#
loop_
_entity_poly.entity_id
_entity_poly.type
_entity_poly.pdbx_seq_one_letter_code
_entity_poly.pdbx_strand_id
1 'polypeptide(L)'
;MPGTTVVRAKICTACKTCELQCAIAHSQSKDLFEAIRETPSPEARIGLKQARKVVVPVVCRHCENPPCVAACPEKALYKNGAGAPTLLDAAKCNGCGVCMKACPVGALQMDRAGKIVLKCDQCVERQKEGLLPACVWGCPTGALEWHTGRIRYEIDPKLCKACGMCMKVCTVEAITGAKKTPHVINGEKCIKCGNCFTECPFDAINVVDV
;
A
#
# COMPACT_ATOMS: atom_id res chain seq x y z
N MET A 1 -8.82 3.76 -14.02
CA MET A 1 -9.61 4.55 -13.03
C MET A 1 -8.73 4.83 -11.82
N PRO A 2 -8.34 6.08 -11.52
CA PRO A 2 -7.52 6.36 -10.34
C PRO A 2 -8.22 5.88 -9.06
N GLY A 3 -7.47 5.30 -8.13
CA GLY A 3 -8.03 4.76 -6.90
C GLY A 3 -7.00 4.58 -5.81
N THR A 4 -7.40 3.95 -4.71
CA THR A 4 -6.52 3.65 -3.58
C THR A 4 -6.84 2.26 -3.03
N THR A 5 -5.79 1.46 -2.78
CA THR A 5 -5.95 0.19 -2.08
C THR A 5 -5.90 0.38 -0.57
N VAL A 6 -6.91 -0.15 0.12
CA VAL A 6 -7.05 -0.12 1.58
C VAL A 6 -6.90 -1.53 2.15
N VAL A 7 -6.30 -1.62 3.33
CA VAL A 7 -6.04 -2.90 4.02
C VAL A 7 -6.92 -2.98 5.27
N ARG A 8 -7.87 -3.93 5.30
CA ARG A 8 -8.57 -4.38 6.51
C ARG A 8 -7.81 -5.52 7.16
N ALA A 9 -6.84 -5.16 7.99
CA ALA A 9 -5.96 -6.09 8.68
C ALA A 9 -6.72 -7.19 9.47
N LYS A 10 -7.83 -6.83 10.12
CA LYS A 10 -8.61 -7.72 11.00
C LYS A 10 -9.19 -8.95 10.30
N ILE A 11 -9.41 -8.87 8.98
CA ILE A 11 -9.97 -9.96 8.18
C ILE A 11 -8.93 -10.57 7.22
N CYS A 12 -7.65 -10.22 7.39
CA CYS A 12 -6.57 -10.82 6.62
C CYS A 12 -6.18 -12.17 7.23
N THR A 13 -6.19 -13.23 6.43
CA THR A 13 -5.78 -14.59 6.82
C THR A 13 -4.34 -14.92 6.46
N ALA A 14 -3.58 -13.94 5.96
CA ALA A 14 -2.20 -14.09 5.48
C ALA A 14 -2.01 -15.20 4.41
N CYS A 15 -3.03 -15.50 3.61
CA CYS A 15 -3.01 -16.59 2.62
C CYS A 15 -2.08 -16.37 1.41
N LYS A 16 -1.45 -15.19 1.29
CA LYS A 16 -0.54 -14.79 0.19
C LYS A 16 -1.13 -14.78 -1.21
N THR A 17 -2.44 -14.94 -1.38
CA THR A 17 -3.10 -14.87 -2.70
C THR A 17 -2.85 -13.52 -3.39
N CYS A 18 -2.73 -12.43 -2.63
CA CYS A 18 -2.39 -11.12 -3.19
C CYS A 18 -0.98 -11.04 -3.78
N GLU A 19 0.00 -11.76 -3.21
CA GLU A 19 1.36 -11.88 -3.78
C GLU A 19 1.31 -12.69 -5.06
N LEU A 20 0.65 -13.86 -5.02
CA LEU A 20 0.48 -14.74 -6.18
C LEU A 20 -0.18 -14.01 -7.36
N GLN A 21 -1.32 -13.36 -7.12
CA GLN A 21 -2.07 -12.65 -8.16
C GLN A 21 -1.31 -11.43 -8.69
N CYS A 22 -0.52 -10.76 -7.83
CA CYS A 22 0.37 -9.71 -8.28
C CYS A 22 1.47 -10.27 -9.20
N ALA A 23 2.11 -11.38 -8.86
CA ALA A 23 3.12 -12.00 -9.72
C ALA A 23 2.54 -12.44 -11.06
N ILE A 24 1.38 -13.14 -11.08
CA ILE A 24 0.69 -13.55 -12.30
C ILE A 24 0.39 -12.33 -13.18
N ALA A 25 -0.18 -11.26 -12.62
CA ALA A 25 -0.50 -10.06 -13.37
C ALA A 25 0.74 -9.34 -13.96
N HIS A 26 1.94 -9.63 -13.46
CA HIS A 26 3.21 -9.06 -13.96
C HIS A 26 4.09 -10.08 -14.69
N SER A 27 3.64 -11.32 -14.85
CA SER A 27 4.24 -12.32 -15.74
C SER A 27 4.08 -11.93 -17.21
N GLN A 28 4.83 -12.56 -18.10
CA GLN A 28 4.70 -12.36 -19.55
C GLN A 28 3.37 -12.96 -20.06
N SER A 29 3.04 -14.15 -19.58
CA SER A 29 1.87 -14.94 -20.01
C SER A 29 0.54 -14.47 -19.42
N LYS A 30 0.55 -13.82 -18.25
CA LYS A 30 -0.66 -13.50 -17.45
C LYS A 30 -1.48 -14.72 -17.04
N ASP A 31 -0.93 -15.92 -17.18
CA ASP A 31 -1.55 -17.20 -16.85
C ASP A 31 -0.71 -17.90 -15.79
N LEU A 32 -1.36 -18.55 -14.82
CA LEU A 32 -0.64 -19.19 -13.72
C LEU A 32 0.23 -20.36 -14.19
N PHE A 33 -0.30 -21.22 -15.06
CA PHE A 33 0.38 -22.44 -15.47
C PHE A 33 1.60 -22.14 -16.34
N GLU A 34 1.50 -21.13 -17.20
CA GLU A 34 2.62 -20.63 -17.98
C GLU A 34 3.62 -19.85 -17.13
N ALA A 35 3.15 -18.95 -16.25
CA ALA A 35 3.99 -18.10 -15.41
C ALA A 35 4.95 -18.90 -14.50
N ILE A 36 4.55 -20.08 -14.03
CA ILE A 36 5.40 -20.96 -13.22
C ILE A 36 6.65 -21.43 -13.99
N ARG A 37 6.56 -21.49 -15.32
CA ARG A 37 7.65 -21.94 -16.21
C ARG A 37 8.52 -20.79 -16.74
N GLU A 38 8.13 -19.53 -16.50
CA GLU A 38 8.89 -18.37 -16.96
C GLU A 38 10.25 -18.25 -16.25
N THR A 39 11.27 -17.81 -17.01
CA THR A 39 12.61 -17.51 -16.50
C THR A 39 13.02 -16.10 -16.95
N PRO A 40 13.28 -15.16 -16.02
CA PRO A 40 13.11 -15.29 -14.57
C PRO A 40 11.64 -15.47 -14.17
N SER A 41 11.39 -16.14 -13.05
CA SER A 41 10.03 -16.28 -12.53
C SER A 41 9.46 -14.91 -12.15
N PRO A 42 8.18 -14.64 -12.41
CA PRO A 42 7.57 -13.37 -12.07
C PRO A 42 7.56 -13.14 -10.55
N GLU A 43 7.74 -11.88 -10.16
CA GLU A 43 7.83 -11.48 -8.76
C GLU A 43 6.71 -10.51 -8.38
N ALA A 44 6.14 -10.75 -7.20
CA ALA A 44 5.12 -9.87 -6.65
C ALA A 44 5.72 -8.51 -6.30
N ARG A 45 4.93 -7.45 -6.50
CA ARG A 45 5.27 -6.07 -6.15
C ARG A 45 4.54 -5.61 -4.88
N ILE A 46 3.99 -6.57 -4.14
CA ILE A 46 3.31 -6.46 -2.86
C ILE A 46 3.86 -7.57 -1.98
N GLY A 47 4.01 -7.30 -0.68
CA GLY A 47 4.53 -8.28 0.27
C GLY A 47 3.73 -8.31 1.55
N LEU A 48 3.64 -9.47 2.19
CA LEU A 48 3.15 -9.58 3.56
C LEU A 48 4.27 -9.25 4.56
N LYS A 49 3.97 -8.45 5.57
CA LYS A 49 4.90 -8.17 6.69
C LYS A 49 4.22 -8.43 8.03
N GLN A 50 5.03 -8.85 9.00
CA GLN A 50 4.60 -8.94 10.39
C GLN A 50 4.42 -7.53 10.96
N ALA A 51 3.22 -7.21 11.40
CA ALA A 51 2.89 -6.04 12.19
C ALA A 51 2.40 -6.49 13.56
N ARG A 52 3.26 -6.40 14.58
CA ARG A 52 2.99 -6.90 15.95
C ARG A 52 2.59 -8.38 15.93
N LYS A 53 1.32 -8.70 16.21
CA LYS A 53 0.78 -10.06 16.29
C LYS A 53 0.09 -10.53 15.00
N VAL A 54 -0.03 -9.66 13.99
CA VAL A 54 -0.71 -9.98 12.74
C VAL A 54 0.24 -9.90 11.55
N VAL A 55 0.03 -10.75 10.55
CA VAL A 55 0.72 -10.66 9.26
C VAL A 55 -0.26 -10.03 8.27
N VAL A 56 0.13 -8.92 7.66
CA VAL A 56 -0.76 -8.15 6.78
C VAL A 56 -0.03 -7.72 5.51
N PRO A 57 -0.74 -7.54 4.39
CA PRO A 57 -0.16 -7.01 3.18
C PRO A 57 0.26 -5.56 3.37
N VAL A 58 1.48 -5.24 2.94
CA VAL A 58 1.99 -3.87 2.88
C VAL A 58 1.78 -3.34 1.47
N VAL A 59 0.92 -2.33 1.36
CA VAL A 59 0.56 -1.71 0.09
C VAL A 59 1.28 -0.38 -0.10
N CYS A 60 1.75 -0.13 -1.33
CA CYS A 60 2.25 1.18 -1.73
C CYS A 60 1.12 2.22 -1.65
N ARG A 61 1.38 3.36 -1.00
CA ARG A 61 0.40 4.44 -0.87
C ARG A 61 0.35 5.41 -2.04
N HIS A 62 1.24 5.22 -3.03
CA HIS A 62 1.37 6.10 -4.21
C HIS A 62 1.30 7.59 -3.81
N CYS A 63 2.12 7.94 -2.81
CA CYS A 63 2.07 9.22 -2.11
C CYS A 63 2.05 10.42 -3.06
N GLU A 64 1.41 11.51 -2.64
CA GLU A 64 1.41 12.75 -3.44
C GLU A 64 2.83 13.28 -3.61
N ASN A 65 3.57 13.36 -2.50
CA ASN A 65 4.98 13.72 -2.39
C ASN A 65 5.79 12.47 -1.99
N PRO A 66 6.18 11.60 -2.94
CA PRO A 66 6.83 10.32 -2.64
C PRO A 66 8.31 10.49 -2.22
N PRO A 67 8.69 10.17 -0.97
CA PRO A 67 10.09 10.25 -0.55
C PRO A 67 11.01 9.33 -1.35
N CYS A 68 10.47 8.21 -1.84
CA CYS A 68 11.22 7.26 -2.66
C CYS A 68 11.65 7.84 -4.03
N VAL A 69 10.88 8.77 -4.62
CA VAL A 69 11.29 9.49 -5.83
C VAL A 69 12.40 10.47 -5.52
N ALA A 70 12.21 11.29 -4.47
CA ALA A 70 13.20 12.29 -4.07
C ALA A 70 14.55 11.66 -3.68
N ALA A 71 14.53 10.45 -3.10
CA ALA A 71 15.73 9.75 -2.65
C ALA A 71 16.42 8.91 -3.75
N CYS A 72 15.84 8.75 -4.95
CA CYS A 72 16.40 7.88 -5.98
C CYS A 72 17.53 8.59 -6.77
N PRO A 73 18.80 8.18 -6.63
CA PRO A 73 19.91 8.84 -7.33
C PRO A 73 19.82 8.67 -8.85
N GLU A 74 19.35 7.50 -9.31
CA GLU A 74 19.22 7.17 -10.74
C GLU A 74 18.02 7.83 -11.43
N LYS A 75 17.15 8.51 -10.66
CA LYS A 75 15.87 9.03 -11.17
C LYS A 75 15.03 7.95 -11.87
N ALA A 76 15.15 6.70 -11.40
CA ALA A 76 14.39 5.56 -11.90
C ALA A 76 12.94 5.58 -11.43
N LEU A 77 12.64 6.27 -10.32
CA LEU A 77 11.29 6.43 -9.79
C LEU A 77 10.70 7.77 -10.22
N TYR A 78 9.45 7.78 -10.66
CA TYR A 78 8.81 8.99 -11.20
C TYR A 78 7.28 9.01 -11.00
N LYS A 79 6.66 10.17 -11.24
CA LYS A 79 5.21 10.38 -11.29
C LYS A 79 4.85 11.18 -12.54
N ASN A 80 3.76 10.79 -13.20
CA ASN A 80 3.22 11.50 -14.37
C ASN A 80 2.19 12.56 -13.94
N GLY A 81 2.59 13.48 -13.06
CA GLY A 81 1.72 14.55 -12.55
C GLY A 81 1.02 14.23 -11.23
N ALA A 82 0.22 15.21 -10.78
CA ALA A 82 -0.49 15.15 -9.51
C ALA A 82 -1.52 14.00 -9.50
N GLY A 83 -1.56 13.24 -8.40
CA GLY A 83 -2.47 12.09 -8.26
C GLY A 83 -2.15 10.85 -9.10
N ALA A 84 -1.16 10.89 -10.00
CA ALA A 84 -0.71 9.72 -10.72
C ALA A 84 0.00 8.71 -9.80
N PRO A 85 -0.02 7.40 -10.11
CA PRO A 85 0.82 6.44 -9.41
C PRO A 85 2.30 6.80 -9.55
N THR A 86 3.07 6.60 -8.48
CA THR A 86 4.53 6.53 -8.59
C THR A 86 4.91 5.22 -9.30
N LEU A 87 5.70 5.32 -10.36
CA LEU A 87 6.16 4.21 -11.20
C LEU A 87 7.68 4.06 -11.12
N LEU A 88 8.19 2.92 -11.62
CA LEU A 88 9.60 2.59 -11.73
C LEU A 88 9.96 2.33 -13.19
N ASP A 89 11.01 2.99 -13.67
CA ASP A 89 11.72 2.69 -14.89
C ASP A 89 12.82 1.66 -14.56
N ALA A 90 12.57 0.40 -14.88
CA ALA A 90 13.48 -0.71 -14.56
C ALA A 90 14.83 -0.58 -15.29
N ALA A 91 14.87 0.07 -16.45
CA ALA A 91 16.11 0.24 -17.24
C ALA A 91 17.09 1.21 -16.58
N LYS A 92 16.61 2.13 -15.74
CA LYS A 92 17.45 3.07 -14.97
C LYS A 92 17.79 2.55 -13.57
N CYS A 93 17.09 1.54 -13.08
CA CYS A 93 17.30 1.05 -11.72
C CYS A 93 18.57 0.20 -11.64
N ASN A 94 19.45 0.51 -10.70
CA ASN A 94 20.68 -0.25 -10.43
C ASN A 94 20.63 -1.05 -9.12
N GLY A 95 19.46 -1.15 -8.47
CA GLY A 95 19.31 -1.95 -7.25
C GLY A 95 19.95 -1.35 -5.99
N CYS A 96 20.31 -0.05 -5.95
CA CYS A 96 20.94 0.54 -4.76
C CYS A 96 20.10 0.52 -3.46
N GLY A 97 18.77 0.34 -3.56
CA GLY A 97 17.88 0.15 -2.40
C GLY A 97 17.64 1.40 -1.52
N VAL A 98 18.18 2.58 -1.88
CA VAL A 98 17.98 3.82 -1.09
C VAL A 98 16.49 4.18 -0.95
N CYS A 99 15.71 3.98 -2.02
CA CYS A 99 14.27 4.22 -2.03
C CYS A 99 13.49 3.29 -1.08
N MET A 100 14.00 2.09 -0.79
CA MET A 100 13.39 1.17 0.18
C MET A 100 13.51 1.73 1.60
N LYS A 101 14.68 2.27 1.95
CA LYS A 101 14.93 2.93 3.25
C LYS A 101 14.11 4.22 3.40
N ALA A 102 13.93 4.96 2.32
CA ALA A 102 13.14 6.20 2.31
C ALA A 102 11.62 5.97 2.43
N CYS A 103 11.13 4.75 2.19
CA CYS A 103 9.70 4.47 2.19
C CYS A 103 9.14 4.34 3.61
N PRO A 104 8.25 5.25 4.07
CA PRO A 104 7.76 5.24 5.45
C PRO A 104 6.87 4.03 5.77
N VAL A 105 6.26 3.42 4.74
CA VAL A 105 5.45 2.20 4.88
C VAL A 105 6.20 0.94 4.49
N GLY A 106 7.43 1.06 3.98
CA GLY A 106 8.25 -0.08 3.56
C GLY A 106 7.63 -0.91 2.43
N ALA A 107 7.00 -0.28 1.43
CA ALA A 107 6.28 -0.97 0.36
C ALA A 107 7.14 -1.41 -0.85
N LEU A 108 8.43 -1.08 -0.87
CA LEU A 108 9.36 -1.49 -1.92
C LEU A 108 10.16 -2.71 -1.46
N GLN A 109 10.50 -3.60 -2.39
CA GLN A 109 11.25 -4.83 -2.16
C GLN A 109 12.40 -4.93 -3.16
N MET A 110 13.47 -5.66 -2.86
CA MET A 110 14.47 -5.99 -3.86
C MET A 110 13.98 -7.19 -4.68
N ASP A 111 14.30 -7.24 -5.97
CA ASP A 111 14.12 -8.46 -6.77
C ASP A 111 15.03 -9.58 -6.28
N ARG A 112 14.73 -10.82 -6.67
CA ARG A 112 15.52 -11.99 -6.26
C ARG A 112 16.97 -11.93 -6.73
N ALA A 113 17.24 -11.27 -7.85
CA ALA A 113 18.58 -11.14 -8.41
C ALA A 113 19.40 -10.00 -7.76
N GLY A 114 18.80 -9.14 -6.94
CA GLY A 114 19.47 -7.98 -6.35
C GLY A 114 19.81 -6.88 -7.36
N LYS A 115 19.19 -6.89 -8.53
CA LYS A 115 19.51 -5.99 -9.65
C LYS A 115 18.58 -4.79 -9.71
N ILE A 116 17.31 -4.96 -9.33
CA ILE A 116 16.31 -3.89 -9.38
C ILE A 116 15.42 -3.93 -8.15
N VAL A 117 14.84 -2.78 -7.83
CA VAL A 117 13.78 -2.69 -6.81
C VAL A 117 12.44 -3.06 -7.44
N LEU A 118 11.65 -3.89 -6.78
CA LEU A 118 10.25 -4.14 -7.11
C LEU A 118 9.38 -3.09 -6.43
N LYS A 119 8.54 -2.44 -7.23
CA LYS A 119 7.59 -1.43 -6.76
C LYS A 119 6.22 -1.63 -7.40
N CYS A 120 5.19 -1.62 -6.58
CA CYS A 120 3.81 -1.57 -7.04
C CYS A 120 3.61 -0.39 -8.00
N ASP A 121 3.06 -0.72 -9.17
CA ASP A 121 2.66 0.18 -10.25
C ASP A 121 1.15 0.47 -10.22
N GLN A 122 0.48 0.08 -9.14
CA GLN A 122 -0.96 0.16 -8.96
C GLN A 122 -1.78 -0.68 -9.94
N CYS A 123 -1.16 -1.60 -10.70
CA CYS A 123 -1.80 -2.29 -11.82
C CYS A 123 -2.41 -1.32 -12.85
N VAL A 124 -1.68 -0.27 -13.23
CA VAL A 124 -2.13 0.75 -14.21
C VAL A 124 -2.73 0.16 -15.47
N GLU A 125 -2.15 -0.89 -16.04
CA GLU A 125 -2.66 -1.51 -17.28
C GLU A 125 -4.02 -2.18 -17.05
N ARG A 126 -4.18 -2.96 -15.97
CA ARG A 126 -5.47 -3.56 -15.59
C ARG A 126 -6.55 -2.50 -15.39
N GLN A 127 -6.20 -1.38 -14.75
CA GLN A 127 -7.13 -0.29 -14.53
C GLN A 127 -7.60 0.42 -15.81
N LYS A 128 -6.81 0.38 -16.89
CA LYS A 128 -7.22 0.92 -18.21
C LYS A 128 -8.30 0.03 -18.84
N GLU A 129 -8.26 -1.27 -18.56
CA GLU A 129 -9.26 -2.26 -18.99
C GLU A 129 -10.48 -2.31 -18.07
N GLY A 130 -10.58 -1.41 -17.07
CA GLY A 130 -11.68 -1.41 -16.10
C GLY A 130 -11.59 -2.53 -15.06
N LEU A 131 -10.46 -3.23 -14.97
CA LEU A 131 -10.23 -4.29 -14.00
C LEU A 131 -9.67 -3.74 -12.68
N LEU A 132 -10.04 -4.39 -11.58
CA LEU A 132 -9.45 -4.14 -10.26
C LEU A 132 -7.96 -4.52 -10.25
N PRO A 133 -7.13 -3.89 -9.38
CA PRO A 133 -5.78 -4.37 -9.12
C PRO A 133 -5.79 -5.85 -8.75
N ALA A 134 -4.81 -6.61 -9.26
CA ALA A 134 -4.81 -8.06 -9.13
C ALA A 134 -4.81 -8.53 -7.66
N CYS A 135 -4.13 -7.80 -6.77
CA CYS A 135 -4.10 -8.10 -5.35
C CYS A 135 -5.46 -7.90 -4.65
N VAL A 136 -6.26 -6.92 -5.11
CA VAL A 136 -7.62 -6.67 -4.61
C VAL A 136 -8.55 -7.76 -5.13
N TRP A 137 -8.55 -7.98 -6.45
CA TRP A 137 -9.39 -8.99 -7.10
C TRP A 137 -9.15 -10.39 -6.52
N GLY A 138 -7.89 -10.72 -6.25
CA GLY A 138 -7.49 -12.00 -5.69
C GLY A 138 -7.73 -12.20 -4.20
N CYS A 139 -8.19 -11.18 -3.45
CA CYS A 139 -8.27 -11.28 -1.99
C CYS A 139 -9.54 -12.04 -1.56
N PRO A 140 -9.45 -13.28 -1.04
CA PRO A 140 -10.64 -14.10 -0.79
C PRO A 140 -11.48 -13.59 0.39
N THR A 141 -10.88 -12.83 1.31
CA THR A 141 -11.58 -12.29 2.49
C THR A 141 -12.03 -10.84 2.31
N GLY A 142 -11.70 -10.20 1.19
CA GLY A 142 -11.91 -8.76 1.01
C GLY A 142 -11.07 -7.90 1.95
N ALA A 143 -9.95 -8.42 2.47
CA ALA A 143 -9.01 -7.64 3.28
C ALA A 143 -8.29 -6.54 2.50
N LEU A 144 -8.22 -6.66 1.16
CA LEU A 144 -7.74 -5.62 0.27
C LEU A 144 -8.94 -5.05 -0.48
N GLU A 145 -9.19 -3.76 -0.28
CA GLU A 145 -10.31 -3.05 -0.89
C GLU A 145 -9.83 -2.01 -1.89
N TRP A 146 -10.58 -1.84 -2.97
CA TRP A 146 -10.35 -0.78 -3.94
C TRP A 146 -11.35 0.34 -3.74
N HIS A 147 -10.82 1.53 -3.50
CA HIS A 147 -11.57 2.77 -3.39
C HIS A 147 -11.37 3.59 -4.66
N THR A 148 -12.45 3.99 -5.32
CA THR A 148 -12.39 4.87 -6.49
C THR A 148 -12.05 6.28 -6.04
N GLY A 149 -10.89 6.79 -6.46
CA GLY A 149 -10.37 8.09 -6.02
C GLY A 149 -9.37 8.01 -4.86
N ARG A 150 -9.21 9.16 -4.18
CA ARG A 150 -8.33 9.27 -3.01
C ARG A 150 -9.16 8.95 -1.77
N ILE A 151 -8.46 8.54 -0.70
CA ILE A 151 -9.11 8.32 0.59
C ILE A 151 -8.64 9.35 1.63
N ARG A 152 -9.43 9.51 2.68
CA ARG A 152 -9.03 10.03 3.98
C ARG A 152 -9.50 9.10 5.09
N TYR A 153 -8.80 9.15 6.22
CA TYR A 153 -9.23 8.47 7.44
C TYR A 153 -9.96 9.48 8.32
N GLU A 154 -11.13 9.12 8.83
CA GLU A 154 -11.92 9.94 9.75
C GLU A 154 -12.25 9.15 11.01
N ILE A 155 -12.29 9.82 12.17
CA ILE A 155 -12.65 9.17 13.43
C ILE A 155 -14.14 9.40 13.69
N ASP A 156 -14.89 8.32 13.89
CA ASP A 156 -16.29 8.38 14.32
C ASP A 156 -16.36 8.81 15.80
N PRO A 157 -16.95 9.97 16.10
CA PRO A 157 -17.04 10.46 17.47
C PRO A 157 -17.92 9.60 18.38
N LYS A 158 -18.87 8.83 17.84
CA LYS A 158 -19.77 7.97 18.62
C LYS A 158 -19.07 6.70 19.10
N LEU A 159 -18.16 6.17 18.29
CA LEU A 159 -17.42 4.94 18.60
C LEU A 159 -16.11 5.22 19.37
N CYS A 160 -15.50 6.39 19.16
CA CYS A 160 -14.23 6.73 19.78
C CYS A 160 -14.29 6.79 21.32
N LYS A 161 -13.47 5.98 21.99
CA LYS A 161 -13.35 5.96 23.46
C LYS A 161 -12.21 6.82 24.02
N ALA A 162 -11.58 7.65 23.18
CA ALA A 162 -10.45 8.53 23.57
C ALA A 162 -9.28 7.79 24.27
N CYS A 163 -8.97 6.55 23.86
CA CYS A 163 -7.99 5.68 24.54
C CYS A 163 -6.51 5.99 24.22
N GLY A 164 -6.24 6.85 23.24
CA GLY A 164 -4.90 7.26 22.81
C GLY A 164 -4.20 6.32 21.82
N MET A 165 -4.77 5.15 21.51
CA MET A 165 -4.09 4.14 20.69
C MET A 165 -3.76 4.61 19.27
N CYS A 166 -4.69 5.31 18.61
CA CYS A 166 -4.46 5.86 17.27
C CYS A 166 -3.31 6.88 17.23
N MET A 167 -3.19 7.73 18.25
CA MET A 167 -2.09 8.69 18.38
C MET A 167 -0.76 7.95 18.56
N LYS A 168 -0.72 6.93 19.43
CA LYS A 168 0.49 6.13 19.69
C LYS A 168 1.03 5.42 18.46
N VAL A 169 0.17 5.01 17.52
CA VAL A 169 0.59 4.30 16.29
C VAL A 169 0.78 5.23 15.09
N CYS A 170 0.49 6.53 15.25
CA CYS A 170 0.69 7.51 14.21
C CYS A 170 2.19 7.89 14.13
N THR A 171 2.82 7.64 13.00
CA THR A 171 4.25 7.90 12.79
C THR A 171 4.55 9.33 12.33
N VAL A 172 3.52 10.16 12.15
CA VAL A 172 3.61 11.51 11.57
C VAL A 172 2.81 12.54 12.39
N GLU A 173 2.40 12.17 13.60
CA GLU A 173 1.70 13.06 14.54
C GLU A 173 0.48 13.77 13.92
N ALA A 174 -0.21 13.06 13.02
CA ALA A 174 -1.38 13.59 12.32
C ALA A 174 -2.65 13.52 13.18
N ILE A 175 -2.60 12.98 14.41
CA ILE A 175 -3.79 12.75 15.23
C ILE A 175 -3.68 13.56 16.52
N THR A 176 -4.70 14.36 16.81
CA THR A 176 -4.79 15.19 18.02
C THR A 176 -6.07 14.88 18.80
N GLY A 177 -6.06 15.17 20.11
CA GLY A 177 -7.25 15.00 20.95
C GLY A 177 -6.89 14.97 22.44
N ALA A 178 -7.85 15.34 23.28
CA ALA A 178 -7.70 15.35 24.73
C ALA A 178 -8.32 14.09 25.35
N LYS A 179 -8.05 13.85 26.64
CA LYS A 179 -8.74 12.79 27.38
C LYS A 179 -10.25 13.02 27.34
N LYS A 180 -11.01 11.94 27.14
CA LYS A 180 -12.48 11.93 27.09
C LYS A 180 -13.10 12.69 25.90
N THR A 181 -12.31 13.21 24.96
CA THR A 181 -12.84 13.81 23.73
C THR A 181 -12.47 12.95 22.52
N PRO A 182 -13.37 12.82 21.52
CA PRO A 182 -13.02 12.17 20.27
C PRO A 182 -11.81 12.83 19.62
N HIS A 183 -10.84 12.00 19.22
CA HIS A 183 -9.66 12.48 18.51
C HIS A 183 -10.00 12.86 17.07
N VAL A 184 -9.13 13.64 16.45
CA VAL A 184 -9.27 14.14 15.08
C VAL A 184 -7.99 13.84 14.29
N ILE A 185 -8.15 13.48 13.02
CA ILE A 185 -7.04 13.24 12.09
C ILE A 185 -6.87 14.49 11.22
N ASN A 186 -5.70 15.11 11.26
CA ASN A 186 -5.28 16.15 10.34
C ASN A 186 -4.96 15.51 8.97
N GLY A 187 -5.79 15.79 7.97
CA GLY A 187 -5.67 15.25 6.61
C GLY A 187 -4.42 15.70 5.84
N GLU A 188 -3.87 16.88 6.16
CA GLU A 188 -2.67 17.42 5.50
C GLU A 188 -1.39 16.70 5.97
N LYS A 189 -1.33 16.33 7.26
CA LYS A 189 -0.21 15.55 7.82
C LYS A 189 -0.33 14.05 7.57
N CYS A 190 -1.54 13.55 7.33
CA CYS A 190 -1.80 12.12 7.24
C CYS A 190 -1.19 11.50 5.97
N ILE A 191 -0.20 10.61 6.14
CA ILE A 191 0.42 9.85 5.03
C ILE A 191 -0.40 8.62 4.60
N LYS A 192 -1.60 8.44 5.14
CA LYS A 192 -2.54 7.36 4.81
C LYS A 192 -1.94 5.95 5.01
N CYS A 193 -1.08 5.76 6.00
CA CYS A 193 -0.42 4.47 6.26
C CYS A 193 -1.40 3.37 6.75
N GLY A 194 -2.55 3.74 7.32
CA GLY A 194 -3.58 2.82 7.80
C GLY A 194 -3.32 2.19 9.16
N ASN A 195 -2.25 2.57 9.87
CA ASN A 195 -1.92 2.03 11.20
C ASN A 195 -3.03 2.30 12.22
N CYS A 196 -3.51 3.55 12.28
CA CYS A 196 -4.57 3.92 13.21
C CYS A 196 -5.87 3.13 12.94
N PHE A 197 -6.22 2.97 11.66
CA PHE A 197 -7.38 2.19 11.21
C PHE A 197 -7.27 0.72 11.64
N THR A 198 -6.10 0.11 11.41
CA THR A 198 -5.81 -1.28 11.77
C THR A 198 -5.85 -1.52 13.28
N GLU A 199 -5.28 -0.59 14.05
CA GLU A 199 -5.03 -0.78 15.48
C GLU A 199 -6.19 -0.28 16.36
N CYS A 200 -7.23 0.34 15.79
CA CYS A 200 -8.35 0.81 16.59
C CYS A 200 -9.17 -0.39 17.12
N PRO A 201 -9.22 -0.62 18.44
CA PRO A 201 -9.95 -1.76 19.00
C PRO A 201 -11.46 -1.57 18.99
N PHE A 202 -11.93 -0.35 18.72
CA PHE A 202 -13.34 0.03 18.74
C PHE A 202 -13.93 0.26 17.34
N ASP A 203 -13.13 0.01 16.29
CA ASP A 203 -13.53 0.25 14.89
C ASP A 203 -14.04 1.69 14.64
N ALA A 204 -13.50 2.64 15.41
CA ALA A 204 -13.91 4.03 15.37
C ALA A 204 -13.25 4.85 14.25
N ILE A 205 -12.56 4.21 13.29
CA ILE A 205 -11.88 4.92 12.20
C ILE A 205 -12.46 4.44 10.87
N ASN A 206 -13.00 5.37 10.11
CA ASN A 206 -13.63 5.15 8.83
C ASN A 206 -12.69 5.54 7.69
N VAL A 207 -12.90 4.90 6.55
CA VAL A 207 -12.28 5.26 5.27
C VAL A 207 -13.32 6.01 4.47
N VAL A 208 -12.97 7.20 4.00
CA VAL A 208 -13.87 8.07 3.24
C VAL A 208 -13.22 8.43 1.92
N ASP A 209 -13.96 8.27 0.83
CA ASP A 209 -13.53 8.64 -0.52
C ASP A 209 -13.62 10.16 -0.72
N VAL A 210 -12.60 10.73 -1.39
CA VAL A 210 -12.44 12.18 -1.64
C VAL A 210 -11.87 12.47 -3.03
#